data_AF-A0AA38CE39-F1
#
_entry.id   AF-A0AA38CE39-F1
#
_cell.length_a   1.000
_cell.length_b   1.000
_cell.length_c   1.000
_cell.angle_alpha   90.00
_cell.angle_beta   90.00
_cell.angle_gamma   90.00
#
_symmetry.space_group_name_H-M   'P 1'
#
loop_
_entity.id
_entity.type
_entity.pdbx_description
1 polymer ?
#
loop_
_entity_poly.entity_id
_entity_poly.type
_entity_poly.pdbx_seq_one_letter_code
_entity_poly.pdbx_strand_id
1 'polypeptide(L)'
;MFAAMNPLVTHLARSNLLRHDEMDARLLVVTCISEVTRITAPNLPYDDTTMEEVYELMIENFQKLWDTSNPYFDKRVKILENMAKVRSCIPMLDLDFDDLIFHMFEVFFVVPREDHSQNIMVAMQTIMSLMLNEYEDPPQPLLSILVEGLGQEKHCITHTLAKRVGDQCSSKAETCIQ
;
A
#
# COMPACT_ATOMS: atom_id res chain seq x y z
N MET A 1 13.29 19.24 -15.21
CA MET A 1 13.37 17.77 -14.99
C MET A 1 12.05 17.10 -15.33
N PHE A 2 10.93 17.46 -14.70
CA PHE A 2 9.61 16.88 -15.00
C PHE A 2 9.16 17.04 -16.47
N ALA A 3 9.37 18.21 -17.08
CA ALA A 3 9.02 18.44 -18.49
C ALA A 3 9.68 17.46 -19.49
N ALA A 4 10.87 16.94 -19.17
CA ALA A 4 11.55 15.95 -20.01
C ALA A 4 10.99 14.53 -19.82
N MET A 5 10.38 14.24 -18.66
CA MET A 5 9.74 12.97 -18.36
C MET A 5 8.29 12.91 -18.82
N ASN A 6 7.65 14.06 -19.06
CA ASN A 6 6.22 14.15 -19.36
C ASN A 6 5.76 13.18 -20.48
N PRO A 7 6.47 13.02 -21.62
CA PRO A 7 6.06 12.06 -22.63
C PRO A 7 5.99 10.61 -22.11
N LEU A 8 6.94 10.21 -21.25
CA LEU A 8 6.96 8.89 -20.63
C LEU A 8 5.83 8.75 -19.61
N VAL A 9 5.67 9.74 -18.72
CA VAL A 9 4.64 9.77 -17.68
C VAL A 9 3.26 9.60 -18.32
N THR A 10 2.92 10.42 -19.31
CA THR A 10 1.64 10.30 -20.04
C THR A 10 1.48 8.94 -20.74
N HIS A 11 2.55 8.31 -21.19
CA HIS A 11 2.47 7.00 -21.86
C HIS A 11 2.19 5.85 -20.90
N LEU A 12 2.78 5.90 -19.70
CA LEU A 12 2.61 4.86 -18.66
C LEU A 12 1.17 4.78 -18.15
N ALA A 13 0.44 5.90 -18.14
CA ALA A 13 -0.96 5.98 -17.72
C ALA A 13 -1.98 5.49 -18.75
N ARG A 14 -1.56 4.97 -19.91
CA ARG A 14 -2.50 4.49 -20.92
C ARG A 14 -3.21 3.22 -20.44
N SER A 15 -4.52 3.18 -20.61
CA SER A 15 -5.37 2.06 -20.19
C SER A 15 -4.93 0.71 -20.75
N ASN A 16 -4.38 0.65 -21.96
CA ASN A 16 -3.88 -0.60 -22.55
C ASN A 16 -2.61 -1.14 -21.85
N LEU A 17 -1.88 -0.31 -21.09
CA LEU A 17 -0.75 -0.72 -20.27
C LEU A 17 -1.19 -1.06 -18.85
N LEU A 18 -2.03 -0.20 -18.24
CA LEU A 18 -2.56 -0.42 -16.89
C LEU A 18 -3.45 -1.66 -16.83
N ARG A 19 -4.22 -1.93 -17.88
CA ARG A 19 -5.14 -3.06 -17.99
C ARG A 19 -4.65 -4.13 -18.97
N HIS A 20 -3.34 -4.22 -19.18
CA HIS A 20 -2.73 -5.23 -20.03
C HIS A 20 -3.07 -6.64 -19.50
N ASP A 21 -3.33 -7.62 -20.37
CA ASP A 21 -3.78 -8.96 -19.95
C ASP A 21 -2.75 -9.69 -19.05
N GLU A 22 -1.47 -9.59 -19.41
CA GLU A 22 -0.38 -10.19 -18.64
C GLU A 22 -0.08 -9.40 -17.36
N MET A 23 -0.17 -10.09 -16.21
CA MET A 23 0.11 -9.53 -14.89
C MET A 23 1.53 -9.00 -14.76
N ASP A 24 2.52 -9.68 -15.34
CA ASP A 24 3.92 -9.27 -15.25
C ASP A 24 4.18 -7.97 -16.04
N ALA A 25 3.49 -7.77 -17.16
CA ALA A 25 3.54 -6.49 -17.88
C ALA A 25 2.96 -5.35 -17.03
N ARG A 26 1.81 -5.58 -16.37
CA ARG A 26 1.23 -4.60 -15.43
C ARG A 26 2.17 -4.30 -14.26
N LEU A 27 2.85 -5.32 -13.72
CA LEU A 27 3.85 -5.13 -12.66
C LEU A 27 5.02 -4.25 -13.11
N LEU A 28 5.54 -4.44 -14.33
CA LEU A 28 6.60 -3.58 -14.85
C LEU A 28 6.13 -2.13 -15.01
N VAL A 29 4.90 -1.92 -15.49
CA VAL A 29 4.28 -0.59 -15.60
C VAL A 29 4.14 0.06 -14.22
N VAL A 30 3.55 -0.63 -13.23
CA VAL A 30 3.36 -0.07 -11.89
C VAL A 30 4.69 0.15 -11.15
N THR A 31 5.73 -0.64 -11.46
CA THR A 31 7.09 -0.38 -10.95
C THR A 31 7.62 0.96 -11.47
N CYS A 32 7.46 1.23 -12.77
CA CYS A 32 7.85 2.52 -13.35
C CYS A 32 7.03 3.66 -12.77
N ILE A 33 5.71 3.48 -12.62
CA ILE A 33 4.82 4.48 -12.02
C ILE A 33 5.21 4.76 -10.58
N SER A 34 5.52 3.74 -9.77
CA SER A 34 5.99 3.92 -8.38
C SER A 34 7.22 4.83 -8.31
N GLU A 35 8.18 4.67 -9.23
CA GLU A 35 9.34 5.56 -9.30
C GLU A 35 8.98 6.97 -9.78
N VAL A 36 8.06 7.11 -10.73
CA VAL A 36 7.53 8.42 -11.16
C VAL A 36 6.89 9.12 -9.96
N THR A 37 5.96 8.47 -9.25
CA THR A 37 5.31 9.00 -8.04
C THR A 37 6.34 9.38 -6.98
N ARG A 38 7.38 8.56 -6.77
CA ARG A 38 8.49 8.87 -5.86
C ARG A 38 9.26 10.14 -6.26
N ILE A 39 9.43 10.39 -7.56
CA ILE A 39 10.15 11.56 -8.09
C ILE A 39 9.28 12.82 -8.06
N THR A 40 7.97 12.68 -8.30
CA THR A 40 7.03 13.80 -8.39
C THR A 40 6.43 14.20 -7.05
N ALA A 41 6.55 13.33 -6.03
CA ALA A 41 6.10 13.58 -4.67
C ALA A 41 6.54 14.98 -4.18
N PRO A 42 5.63 15.73 -3.51
CA PRO A 42 4.32 15.30 -3.03
C PRO A 42 3.20 15.34 -4.09
N ASN A 43 3.48 15.78 -5.32
CA ASN A 43 2.46 15.91 -6.35
C ASN A 43 2.18 14.57 -7.04
N LEU A 44 0.89 14.25 -7.18
CA LEU A 44 0.47 13.09 -7.96
C LEU A 44 0.82 13.29 -9.44
N PRO A 45 1.35 12.25 -10.11
CA PRO A 45 1.71 12.35 -11.52
C PRO A 45 0.51 12.27 -12.46
N TYR A 46 -0.65 11.81 -11.98
CA TYR A 46 -1.87 11.56 -12.77
C TYR A 46 -3.11 12.12 -12.07
N ASP A 47 -4.23 12.15 -12.81
CA ASP A 47 -5.55 12.43 -12.27
C ASP A 47 -6.06 11.32 -11.33
N ASP A 48 -7.10 11.65 -10.56
CA ASP A 48 -7.64 10.81 -9.49
C ASP A 48 -8.09 9.43 -10.01
N THR A 49 -8.78 9.38 -11.14
CA THR A 49 -9.23 8.10 -11.76
C THR A 49 -8.05 7.22 -12.14
N THR A 50 -7.02 7.80 -12.75
CA THR A 50 -5.80 7.05 -13.10
C THR A 50 -5.04 6.61 -11.84
N MET A 51 -5.02 7.44 -10.80
CA MET A 51 -4.37 7.12 -9.53
C MET A 51 -5.07 5.99 -8.78
N GLU A 52 -6.40 5.93 -8.83
CA GLU A 52 -7.20 4.82 -8.29
C GLU A 52 -6.77 3.48 -8.92
N GLU A 53 -6.75 3.39 -10.26
CA GLU A 53 -6.29 2.19 -10.98
C GLU A 53 -4.83 1.82 -10.64
N VAL A 54 -3.97 2.83 -10.44
CA VAL A 54 -2.58 2.62 -10.04
C VAL A 54 -2.49 2.04 -8.63
N TYR A 55 -3.26 2.52 -7.68
CA TYR A 55 -3.28 1.99 -6.30
C TYR A 55 -3.85 0.58 -6.26
N GLU A 56 -4.91 0.30 -7.01
CA GLU A 56 -5.44 -1.07 -7.20
C GLU A 56 -4.33 -2.02 -7.65
N LEU A 57 -3.59 -1.67 -8.71
CA LEU A 57 -2.48 -2.48 -9.20
C LEU A 57 -1.34 -2.63 -8.19
N MET A 58 -1.06 -1.62 -7.37
CA MET A 58 -0.07 -1.74 -6.30
C MET A 58 -0.54 -2.74 -5.23
N ILE A 59 -1.79 -2.66 -4.78
CA ILE A 59 -2.36 -3.54 -3.76
C ILE A 59 -2.46 -4.98 -4.27
N GLU A 60 -2.89 -5.20 -5.52
CA GLU A 60 -2.84 -6.51 -6.19
C GLU A 60 -1.43 -7.12 -6.17
N ASN A 61 -0.41 -6.29 -6.35
CA ASN A 61 0.97 -6.75 -6.27
C ASN A 61 1.44 -7.00 -4.84
N PHE A 62 0.98 -6.23 -3.86
CA PHE A 62 1.26 -6.51 -2.45
C PHE A 62 0.66 -7.84 -2.00
N GLN A 63 -0.51 -8.22 -2.51
CA GLN A 63 -1.08 -9.56 -2.28
C GLN A 63 -0.13 -10.68 -2.69
N LYS A 64 0.73 -10.48 -3.70
CA LYS A 64 1.66 -11.50 -4.18
C LYS A 64 2.97 -11.57 -3.40
N LEU A 65 3.17 -10.73 -2.38
CA LEU A 65 4.36 -10.78 -1.53
C LEU A 65 4.44 -12.04 -0.66
N TRP A 66 3.38 -12.87 -0.58
CA TRP A 66 3.50 -14.18 0.07
C TRP A 66 4.42 -15.14 -0.69
N ASP A 67 4.60 -14.95 -2.00
CA ASP A 67 5.45 -15.79 -2.85
C ASP A 67 6.86 -15.19 -2.95
N THR A 68 7.68 -15.49 -1.95
CA THR A 68 9.09 -15.06 -1.88
C THR A 68 9.98 -15.72 -2.93
N SER A 69 9.50 -16.79 -3.59
CA SER A 69 10.22 -17.49 -4.66
C SER A 69 10.02 -16.84 -6.04
N ASN A 70 9.06 -15.92 -6.16
CA ASN A 70 8.72 -15.29 -7.41
C ASN A 70 9.88 -14.43 -7.96
N PRO A 71 10.21 -14.52 -9.27
CA PRO A 71 11.30 -13.72 -9.85
C PRO A 71 11.07 -12.19 -9.79
N TYR A 72 9.82 -11.76 -9.56
CA TYR A 72 9.47 -10.35 -9.41
C TYR A 72 9.26 -9.91 -7.96
N PHE A 73 9.57 -10.76 -6.97
CA PHE A 73 9.43 -10.44 -5.54
C PHE A 73 10.09 -9.12 -5.18
N ASP A 74 11.36 -8.92 -5.56
CA ASP A 74 12.11 -7.69 -5.26
C ASP A 74 11.46 -6.43 -5.85
N LYS A 75 10.78 -6.53 -7.01
CA LYS A 75 10.07 -5.38 -7.59
C LYS A 75 8.87 -4.99 -6.74
N ARG A 76 8.12 -5.98 -6.24
CA ARG A 76 6.96 -5.76 -5.35
C ARG A 76 7.40 -5.15 -4.01
N VAL A 77 8.49 -5.67 -3.44
CA VAL A 77 9.10 -5.09 -2.24
C VAL A 77 9.51 -3.64 -2.49
N LYS A 78 10.12 -3.35 -3.65
CA LYS A 78 10.53 -1.99 -3.99
C LYS A 78 9.36 -1.01 -4.07
N ILE A 79 8.24 -1.42 -4.66
CA ILE A 79 7.01 -0.61 -4.72
C ILE A 79 6.51 -0.31 -3.30
N LEU A 80 6.44 -1.33 -2.43
CA LEU A 80 6.02 -1.19 -1.04
C LEU A 80 6.92 -0.23 -0.25
N GLU A 81 8.25 -0.40 -0.37
CA GLU A 81 9.24 0.46 0.28
C GLU A 81 9.14 1.90 -0.21
N ASN A 82 8.96 2.11 -1.51
CA ASN A 82 8.79 3.44 -2.07
C ASN A 82 7.53 4.10 -1.51
N MET A 83 6.40 3.38 -1.47
CA MET A 83 5.14 3.89 -0.92
C MET A 83 5.30 4.34 0.53
N ALA A 84 5.92 3.50 1.37
CA ALA A 84 6.21 3.85 2.76
C ALA A 84 7.15 5.06 2.87
N LYS A 85 8.23 5.08 2.09
CA LYS A 85 9.30 6.09 2.17
C LYS A 85 8.83 7.49 1.78
N VAL A 86 8.06 7.62 0.70
CA VAL A 86 7.56 8.93 0.24
C VAL A 86 6.13 9.20 0.69
N ARG A 87 5.56 8.34 1.55
CA ARG A 87 4.21 8.46 2.08
C ARG A 87 3.16 8.59 0.96
N SER A 88 3.36 7.87 -0.14
CA SER A 88 2.48 7.98 -1.31
C SER A 88 1.14 7.25 -1.12
N CYS A 89 0.82 6.78 0.09
CA CYS A 89 -0.50 6.28 0.45
C CYS A 89 -1.44 7.40 0.93
N ILE A 90 -0.89 8.53 1.44
CA ILE A 90 -1.70 9.64 1.98
C ILE A 90 -2.72 10.20 0.99
N PRO A 91 -2.40 10.37 -0.31
CA PRO A 91 -3.40 10.89 -1.24
C PRO A 91 -4.62 9.97 -1.41
N MET A 92 -4.56 8.69 -1.02
CA MET A 92 -5.76 7.84 -1.00
C MET A 92 -6.80 8.33 0.00
N LEU A 93 -6.38 8.99 1.10
CA LEU A 93 -7.27 9.63 2.07
C LEU A 93 -7.89 10.89 1.47
N ASP A 94 -7.07 11.76 0.88
CA ASP A 94 -7.53 13.03 0.29
C ASP A 94 -8.51 12.82 -0.88
N LEU A 95 -8.45 11.66 -1.53
CA LEU A 95 -9.28 11.27 -2.67
C LEU A 95 -10.45 10.36 -2.29
N ASP A 96 -10.66 10.10 -1.00
CA ASP A 96 -11.75 9.24 -0.48
C ASP A 96 -11.76 7.81 -1.04
N PHE A 97 -10.58 7.20 -1.24
CA PHE A 97 -10.44 5.82 -1.74
C PHE A 97 -10.58 4.76 -0.62
N ASP A 98 -11.59 4.90 0.24
CA ASP A 98 -11.76 4.09 1.46
C ASP A 98 -11.76 2.58 1.20
N ASP A 99 -12.43 2.11 0.14
CA ASP A 99 -12.47 0.68 -0.19
C ASP A 99 -11.07 0.12 -0.50
N LEU A 100 -10.21 0.90 -1.17
CA LEU A 100 -8.82 0.52 -1.44
C LEU A 100 -7.98 0.53 -0.16
N ILE A 101 -8.25 1.46 0.75
CA ILE A 101 -7.56 1.53 2.04
C ILE A 101 -7.89 0.30 2.88
N PHE A 102 -9.17 -0.06 2.98
CA PHE A 102 -9.62 -1.24 3.72
C PHE A 102 -9.01 -2.49 3.12
N HIS A 103 -9.07 -2.61 1.79
CA HIS A 103 -8.49 -3.73 1.09
C HIS A 103 -6.97 -3.85 1.33
N MET A 104 -6.23 -2.74 1.30
CA MET A 104 -4.80 -2.74 1.59
C MET A 104 -4.50 -3.24 3.01
N PHE A 105 -5.31 -2.88 4.01
CA PHE A 105 -5.14 -3.37 5.38
C PHE A 105 -5.40 -4.87 5.50
N GLU A 106 -6.46 -5.39 4.86
CA GLU A 106 -6.73 -6.83 4.79
C GLU A 106 -5.54 -7.58 4.17
N VAL A 107 -5.01 -7.05 3.07
CA VAL A 107 -3.83 -7.62 2.39
C VAL A 107 -2.63 -7.67 3.34
N PHE A 108 -2.34 -6.58 4.06
CA PHE A 108 -1.22 -6.53 4.99
C PHE A 108 -1.40 -7.40 6.24
N PHE A 109 -2.60 -7.88 6.55
CA PHE A 109 -2.80 -8.88 7.61
C PHE A 109 -2.76 -10.33 7.11
N VAL A 110 -2.99 -10.57 5.82
CA VAL A 110 -2.96 -11.92 5.23
C VAL A 110 -1.59 -12.28 4.67
N VAL A 111 -0.85 -11.32 4.12
CA VAL A 111 0.39 -11.54 3.38
C VAL A 111 1.63 -11.86 4.23
N PRO A 112 1.84 -11.31 5.44
CA PRO A 112 3.06 -11.52 6.20
C PRO A 112 3.42 -12.99 6.44
N ARG A 113 4.70 -13.35 6.28
CA ARG A 113 5.24 -14.70 6.47
C ARG A 113 6.53 -14.68 7.29
N GLU A 114 6.91 -15.82 7.86
CA GLU A 114 8.12 -15.95 8.71
C GLU A 114 9.42 -15.67 7.96
N ASP A 115 9.43 -15.90 6.66
CA ASP A 115 10.57 -15.67 5.76
C ASP A 115 10.63 -14.24 5.20
N HIS A 116 9.68 -13.37 5.56
CA HIS A 116 9.76 -11.95 5.21
C HIS A 116 10.87 -11.26 5.97
N SER A 117 11.68 -10.49 5.24
CA SER A 117 12.70 -9.64 5.83
C SER A 117 12.06 -8.47 6.60
N GLN A 118 12.78 -7.96 7.62
CA GLN A 118 12.24 -6.93 8.51
C GLN A 118 11.84 -5.63 7.80
N ASN A 119 12.51 -5.26 6.71
CA ASN A 119 12.16 -4.09 5.90
C ASN A 119 10.74 -4.18 5.31
N ILE A 120 10.28 -5.37 4.93
CA ILE A 120 8.92 -5.58 4.41
C ILE A 120 7.90 -5.30 5.52
N MET A 121 8.12 -5.89 6.70
CA MET A 121 7.27 -5.69 7.87
C MET A 121 7.23 -4.22 8.31
N VAL A 122 8.39 -3.55 8.32
CA VAL A 122 8.49 -2.12 8.66
C VAL A 122 7.77 -1.26 7.63
N ALA A 123 7.84 -1.59 6.33
CA ALA A 123 7.14 -0.84 5.29
C ALA A 123 5.62 -0.96 5.42
N MET A 124 5.09 -2.19 5.63
CA MET A 124 3.66 -2.41 5.91
C MET A 124 3.20 -1.63 7.14
N GLN A 125 3.93 -1.77 8.26
CA GLN A 125 3.62 -1.04 9.49
C GLN A 125 3.62 0.48 9.26
N THR A 126 4.63 1.00 8.55
CA THR A 126 4.75 2.43 8.28
C THR A 126 3.56 2.94 7.49
N ILE A 127 3.14 2.23 6.44
CA ILE A 127 1.98 2.61 5.63
C ILE A 127 0.71 2.60 6.49
N MET A 128 0.43 1.51 7.22
CA MET A 128 -0.77 1.38 8.04
C MET A 128 -0.83 2.47 9.12
N SER A 129 0.28 2.71 9.83
CA SER A 129 0.34 3.76 10.85
C SER A 129 0.21 5.16 10.27
N LEU A 130 0.77 5.43 9.09
CA LEU A 130 0.57 6.72 8.41
C LEU A 130 -0.90 6.96 8.13
N MET A 131 -1.59 5.99 7.53
CA MET A 131 -3.01 6.13 7.18
C MET A 131 -3.87 6.38 8.43
N LEU A 132 -3.73 5.58 9.48
CA LEU A 132 -4.47 5.77 10.73
C LEU A 132 -4.16 7.12 11.39
N ASN A 133 -2.90 7.55 11.40
CA ASN A 133 -2.50 8.81 11.99
C ASN A 133 -2.97 10.05 11.22
N GLU A 134 -3.47 9.89 10.00
CA GLU A 134 -4.01 11.00 9.20
C GLU A 134 -5.55 11.04 9.25
N TYR A 135 -6.25 9.92 9.49
CA TYR A 135 -7.71 9.92 9.75
C TYR A 135 -8.10 10.73 10.99
N GLU A 136 -8.96 11.75 10.89
CA GLU A 136 -9.48 12.42 12.10
C GLU A 136 -10.28 11.43 12.99
N ASP A 137 -11.22 10.71 12.38
CA ASP A 137 -11.96 9.60 12.98
C ASP A 137 -11.95 8.39 12.02
N PRO A 138 -11.21 7.30 12.34
CA PRO A 138 -11.13 6.15 11.46
C PRO A 138 -12.49 5.45 11.30
N PRO A 139 -12.90 5.08 10.07
CA PRO A 139 -14.18 4.45 9.83
C PRO A 139 -14.26 3.04 10.44
N GLN A 140 -15.45 2.64 10.92
CA GLN A 140 -15.68 1.35 11.60
C GLN A 140 -15.20 0.10 10.84
N PRO A 141 -15.35 0.00 9.49
CA PRO A 141 -14.77 -1.11 8.74
C PRO A 141 -13.26 -1.24 8.91
N LEU A 142 -12.52 -0.13 8.89
CA LEU A 142 -11.07 -0.11 9.10
C LEU A 142 -10.70 -0.57 10.51
N LEU A 143 -11.45 -0.10 11.52
CA LEU A 143 -11.25 -0.52 12.91
C LEU A 143 -11.52 -2.01 13.11
N SER A 144 -12.55 -2.53 12.44
CA SER A 144 -12.88 -3.97 12.48
C SER A 144 -11.73 -4.81 11.93
N ILE A 145 -11.13 -4.41 10.81
CA ILE A 145 -9.95 -5.08 10.23
C ILE A 145 -8.77 -5.07 11.21
N LEU A 146 -8.52 -3.95 11.90
CA LEU A 146 -7.47 -3.87 12.93
C LEU A 146 -7.73 -4.82 14.11
N VAL A 147 -8.96 -4.83 14.64
CA VAL A 147 -9.35 -5.69 15.75
C VAL A 147 -9.24 -7.16 15.36
N GLU A 148 -9.65 -7.53 14.15
CA GLU A 148 -9.46 -8.88 13.62
C GLU A 148 -7.99 -9.27 13.59
N GLY A 149 -7.10 -8.40 13.11
CA GLY A 149 -5.65 -8.60 13.13
C GLY A 149 -5.08 -8.80 14.54
N LEU A 150 -5.56 -8.03 15.52
CA LEU A 150 -5.22 -8.20 16.94
C LEU A 150 -5.74 -9.52 17.52
N GLY A 151 -6.86 -10.05 17.01
CA GLY A 151 -7.41 -11.33 17.42
C GLY A 151 -6.64 -12.55 16.87
N GLN A 152 -5.75 -12.37 15.89
CA GLN A 152 -5.00 -13.46 15.26
C GLN A 152 -3.79 -13.94 16.09
N GLU A 153 -3.95 -14.19 17.40
CA GLU A 153 -2.86 -14.62 18.29
C GLU A 153 -2.09 -15.85 17.78
N LYS A 154 -2.78 -16.74 17.05
CA LYS A 154 -2.19 -17.94 16.42
C LYS A 154 -1.26 -17.61 15.24
N HIS A 155 -1.47 -16.47 14.58
CA HIS A 155 -0.59 -15.95 13.52
C HIS A 155 0.30 -14.87 14.12
N CYS A 156 1.38 -15.31 14.78
CA CYS A 156 2.28 -14.45 15.55
C CYS A 156 2.71 -13.18 14.79
N ILE A 157 2.95 -13.26 13.48
CA ILE A 157 3.41 -12.14 12.66
C ILE A 157 2.30 -11.12 12.42
N THR A 158 1.11 -11.55 11.99
CA THR A 158 -0.05 -10.69 11.79
C THR A 158 -0.43 -9.99 13.09
N HIS A 159 -0.52 -10.75 14.18
CA HIS A 159 -0.78 -10.19 15.51
C HIS A 159 0.31 -9.17 15.93
N THR A 160 1.59 -9.48 15.69
CA THR A 160 2.69 -8.56 16.00
C THR A 160 2.60 -7.27 15.17
N LEU A 161 2.28 -7.37 13.88
CA LEU A 161 2.08 -6.21 13.02
C LEU A 161 0.91 -5.36 13.51
N ALA A 162 -0.26 -5.97 13.73
CA ALA A 162 -1.45 -5.29 14.24
C ALA A 162 -1.19 -4.59 15.57
N LYS A 163 -0.51 -5.27 16.51
CA LYS A 163 -0.12 -4.70 17.80
C LYS A 163 0.79 -3.50 17.64
N ARG A 164 1.84 -3.58 16.81
CA ARG A 164 2.74 -2.45 16.57
C ARG A 164 2.03 -1.26 15.96
N VAL A 165 1.11 -1.50 15.02
CA VAL A 165 0.29 -0.45 14.40
C VAL A 165 -0.61 0.20 15.46
N GLY A 166 -1.30 -0.60 16.28
CA GLY A 166 -2.16 -0.12 17.38
C GLY A 166 -1.38 0.68 18.44
N ASP A 167 -0.24 0.18 18.89
CA ASP A 167 0.63 0.84 19.88
C ASP A 167 1.14 2.19 19.34
N GLN A 168 1.48 2.27 18.04
CA GLN A 168 1.96 3.48 17.40
C GLN A 168 0.86 4.52 17.13
N CYS A 169 -0.40 4.07 17.08
CA CYS A 169 -1.58 4.88 16.81
C CYS A 169 -2.51 4.99 18.02
N SER A 170 -1.99 4.79 19.24
CA SER A 170 -2.79 4.57 20.46
C SER A 170 -3.81 5.69 20.75
N SER A 171 -3.49 6.95 20.44
CA SER A 171 -4.44 8.06 20.60
C SER A 171 -5.70 7.96 19.74
N LYS A 172 -5.68 7.13 18.69
CA LYS A 172 -6.80 6.87 17.76
C LYS A 172 -7.35 5.45 17.88
N ALA A 173 -6.52 4.50 18.32
CA ALA A 173 -6.92 3.11 18.57
C ALA A 173 -7.73 2.94 19.87
N GLU A 174 -7.70 3.90 20.80
CA GLU A 174 -8.53 3.90 22.00
C GLU A 174 -10.04 3.96 21.67
N THR A 175 -10.43 4.50 20.51
CA THR A 175 -11.81 4.48 20.00
C THR A 175 -12.28 3.07 19.62
N CYS A 176 -11.38 2.09 19.47
CA CYS A 176 -11.72 0.71 19.11
C CYS A 176 -12.15 -0.17 20.31
N ILE A 177 -11.95 0.29 21.55
CA ILE A 177 -12.12 -0.52 22.77
C ILE A 177 -13.36 -0.11 23.58
N GLN A 178 -14.11 0.91 23.14
CA GLN A 178 -15.40 1.31 23.73
C GLN A 178 -16.59 0.78 22.92
#